data_AF-A0A9E2VK06-F1
#
_entry.id   AF-A0A9E2VK06-F1
#
_cell.length_a   1.000
_cell.length_b   1.000
_cell.length_c   1.000
_cell.angle_alpha   90.00
_cell.angle_beta   90.00
_cell.angle_gamma   90.00
#
_symmetry.space_group_name_H-M   'P 1'
#
loop_
_entity.id
_entity.type
_entity.pdbx_description
1 polymer ?
#
loop_
_entity_poly.entity_id
_entity_poly.type
_entity_poly.pdbx_seq_one_letter_code
_entity_poly.pdbx_strand_id
1 'polypeptide(L)'
;MTPLTNYLTGATVDNVEQYVELDNGACYLDASGQYVDSLDLIELTPTGAAAVHGQTKAYFAPNINTAGAITLVTTSGQTFKWHPLGLYYRDVASGQVALIAPIKDTIGVLVPPNTIIFSNAFSGLNASILLTYAHNGFEQSVLLSERPPAPDLWAGFPVGSSRLEIW
;
A
#
# COMPACT_ATOMS: atom_id res chain seq x y z
N MET A 1 21.94 -21.22 24.22
CA MET A 1 21.40 -22.41 24.91
C MET A 1 21.94 -22.41 26.32
N THR A 2 21.08 -22.20 27.31
CA THR A 2 21.47 -22.24 28.71
C THR A 2 20.88 -23.52 29.29
N PRO A 3 21.69 -24.58 29.54
CA PRO A 3 21.17 -25.82 30.09
C PRO A 3 20.61 -25.57 31.48
N LEU A 4 19.38 -26.05 31.73
CA LEU A 4 18.80 -26.04 33.06
C LEU A 4 19.16 -27.37 33.74
N THR A 5 19.78 -27.28 34.91
CA THR A 5 20.09 -28.46 35.72
C THR A 5 18.94 -28.73 36.67
N ASN A 6 18.35 -29.91 36.56
CA ASN A 6 17.34 -30.34 37.53
C ASN A 6 18.00 -30.58 38.89
N TYR A 7 17.68 -29.77 39.90
CA TYR A 7 18.33 -29.79 41.21
C TYR A 7 18.06 -31.07 42.03
N LEU A 8 17.07 -31.89 41.65
CA LEU A 8 16.76 -33.16 42.31
C LEU A 8 17.48 -34.36 41.67
N THR A 9 17.82 -34.28 40.38
CA THR A 9 18.35 -35.44 39.61
C THR A 9 19.74 -35.20 39.01
N GLY A 10 20.23 -33.96 38.97
CA GLY A 10 21.52 -33.61 38.37
C GLY A 10 21.55 -33.72 36.84
N ALA A 11 20.43 -34.10 36.22
CA ALA A 11 20.31 -34.18 34.77
C ALA A 11 20.22 -32.79 34.14
N THR A 12 20.98 -32.59 33.06
CA THR A 12 20.85 -31.45 32.16
C THR A 12 19.63 -31.67 31.27
N VAL A 13 18.68 -30.75 31.32
CA VAL A 13 17.56 -30.70 30.37
C VAL A 13 17.86 -29.59 29.37
N ASP A 14 17.85 -29.93 28.09
CA ASP A 14 17.85 -28.93 27.03
C ASP A 14 16.49 -28.23 27.05
N ASN A 15 16.45 -26.98 27.50
CA ASN A 15 15.25 -26.17 27.36
C ASN A 15 15.15 -25.70 25.91
N VAL A 16 14.27 -26.34 25.15
CA VAL A 16 13.94 -25.86 23.80
C VAL A 16 12.94 -24.73 23.99
N GLU A 17 13.43 -23.50 23.94
CA GLU A 17 12.55 -22.32 23.88
C GLU A 17 11.76 -22.39 22.57
N GLN A 18 10.45 -22.61 22.68
CA GLN A 18 9.52 -22.60 21.55
C GLN A 18 8.57 -21.43 21.72
N TYR A 19 8.24 -20.78 20.62
CA TYR A 19 7.17 -19.80 20.55
C TYR A 19 6.25 -20.13 19.37
N VAL A 20 5.00 -19.71 19.47
CA VAL A 20 4.05 -19.71 18.37
C VAL A 20 3.77 -18.25 18.05
N GLU A 21 4.16 -17.84 16.86
CA GLU A 21 3.80 -16.52 16.33
C GLU A 21 2.40 -16.59 15.72
N LEU A 22 1.59 -15.58 16.00
CA LEU A 22 0.27 -15.40 15.42
C LEU A 22 0.28 -14.06 14.70
N ASP A 23 0.12 -14.11 13.38
CA ASP A 23 -0.01 -12.93 12.54
C ASP A 23 -1.02 -13.18 11.40
N ASN A 24 -1.64 -12.12 10.93
CA ASN A 24 -2.57 -12.16 9.82
C ASN A 24 -1.80 -12.34 8.52
N GLY A 25 -2.03 -13.44 7.81
CA GLY A 25 -1.37 -13.66 6.53
C GLY A 25 0.11 -14.00 6.64
N ALA A 26 0.58 -14.49 7.80
CA ALA A 26 1.96 -14.92 8.03
C ALA A 26 2.50 -15.88 6.95
N CYS A 27 1.63 -16.72 6.38
CA CYS A 27 1.95 -17.64 5.29
C CYS A 27 0.94 -17.53 4.16
N TYR A 28 1.37 -17.86 2.95
CA TYR A 28 0.50 -17.99 1.78
C TYR A 28 0.68 -19.35 1.10
N LEU A 29 -0.35 -19.77 0.36
CA LEU A 29 -0.28 -20.98 -0.44
C LEU A 29 0.49 -20.68 -1.73
N ASP A 30 1.62 -21.36 -1.93
CA ASP A 30 2.41 -21.23 -3.14
C ASP A 30 1.78 -22.00 -4.33
N ALA A 31 2.42 -21.91 -5.50
CA ALA A 31 1.94 -22.60 -6.70
C ALA A 31 1.95 -24.14 -6.59
N SER A 32 2.68 -24.70 -5.64
CA SER A 32 2.73 -26.15 -5.37
C SER A 32 1.67 -26.61 -4.36
N GLY A 33 0.91 -25.67 -3.78
CA GLY A 33 -0.07 -25.96 -2.74
C GLY A 33 0.55 -26.12 -1.34
N GLN A 34 1.77 -25.61 -1.13
CA GLN A 34 2.44 -25.60 0.17
C GLN A 34 2.29 -24.22 0.83
N TYR A 35 2.08 -24.19 2.14
CA TYR A 35 2.18 -22.95 2.91
C TYR A 35 3.65 -22.59 3.08
N VAL A 36 3.99 -21.38 2.68
CA VAL A 36 5.32 -20.79 2.84
C VAL A 36 5.17 -19.39 3.45
N ASP A 37 6.23 -18.89 4.08
CA ASP A 37 6.22 -17.58 4.72
C ASP A 37 5.90 -16.47 3.72
N SER A 38 5.03 -15.56 4.13
CA SER A 38 4.73 -14.38 3.35
C SER A 38 5.86 -13.35 3.45
N LEU A 39 6.00 -12.54 2.41
CA LEU A 39 7.03 -11.52 2.29
C LEU A 39 6.40 -10.16 1.97
N ASP A 40 6.84 -9.13 2.68
CA ASP A 40 6.62 -7.73 2.31
C ASP A 40 7.54 -7.39 1.14
N LEU A 41 7.22 -7.92 -0.04
CA LEU A 41 8.07 -7.84 -1.22
C LEU A 41 7.26 -7.50 -2.47
N ILE A 42 7.68 -6.43 -3.13
CA ILE A 42 7.30 -6.06 -4.48
C ILE A 42 8.47 -6.37 -5.40
N GLU A 43 8.21 -7.08 -6.49
CA GLU A 43 9.18 -7.40 -7.52
C GLU A 43 8.84 -6.69 -8.83
N LEU A 44 9.87 -6.26 -9.56
CA LEU A 44 9.68 -5.74 -10.91
C LEU A 44 9.37 -6.88 -11.88
N THR A 45 8.46 -6.62 -12.80
CA THR A 45 8.06 -7.54 -13.87
C THR A 45 8.25 -6.86 -15.22
N PRO A 46 8.24 -7.60 -16.35
CA PRO A 46 8.33 -6.99 -17.68
C PRO A 46 7.24 -5.95 -17.99
N THR A 47 6.11 -6.01 -17.27
CA THR A 47 4.93 -5.17 -17.51
C THR A 47 4.59 -4.23 -16.35
N GLY A 48 5.48 -4.07 -15.37
CA GLY A 48 5.22 -3.26 -14.17
C GLY A 48 5.87 -3.85 -12.92
N ALA A 49 5.10 -4.00 -11.85
CA ALA A 49 5.56 -4.61 -10.60
C ALA A 49 4.46 -5.47 -9.95
N ALA A 50 4.83 -6.42 -9.10
CA ALA A 50 3.89 -7.28 -8.42
C ALA A 50 4.36 -7.68 -7.02
N ALA A 51 3.42 -7.76 -6.07
CA ALA A 51 3.60 -8.42 -4.80
C ALA A 51 2.82 -9.73 -4.81
N VAL A 52 3.54 -10.84 -4.96
CA VAL A 52 2.94 -12.18 -5.12
C VAL A 52 3.29 -13.14 -3.99
N HIS A 53 4.01 -12.67 -2.98
CA HIS A 53 4.46 -13.46 -1.84
C HIS A 53 3.65 -13.23 -0.57
N GLY A 54 2.35 -12.94 -0.68
CA GLY A 54 1.45 -12.94 0.48
C GLY A 54 0.07 -13.43 0.10
N GLN A 55 -0.85 -13.56 1.05
CA GLN A 55 -2.18 -14.12 0.75
C GLN A 55 -2.97 -13.22 -0.21
N THR A 56 -2.86 -11.91 -0.02
CA THR A 56 -3.37 -10.90 -0.95
C THR A 56 -2.30 -10.61 -1.98
N LYS A 57 -2.64 -10.61 -3.27
CA LYS A 57 -1.70 -10.31 -4.36
C LYS A 57 -1.94 -8.90 -4.86
N ALA A 58 -0.88 -8.15 -5.18
CA ALA A 58 -0.99 -6.82 -5.76
C ALA A 58 -0.20 -6.73 -7.07
N TYR A 59 -0.74 -6.00 -8.04
CA TYR A 59 -0.12 -5.77 -9.34
C TYR A 59 -0.21 -4.28 -9.69
N PHE A 60 0.88 -3.75 -10.23
CA PHE A 60 1.05 -2.33 -10.46
C PHE A 60 1.50 -2.09 -11.90
N ALA A 61 0.75 -1.29 -12.65
CA ALA A 61 1.17 -0.79 -13.95
C ALA A 61 2.35 0.17 -13.79
N PRO A 62 3.22 0.29 -14.81
CA PRO A 62 4.39 1.16 -14.75
C PRO A 62 4.02 2.63 -14.68
N ASN A 63 2.86 3.03 -15.23
CA ASN A 63 2.33 4.39 -15.17
C ASN A 63 1.03 4.42 -14.34
N ILE A 64 0.97 5.25 -13.30
CA ILE A 64 -0.18 5.38 -12.40
C ILE A 64 -1.43 5.95 -13.09
N ASN A 65 -1.24 6.76 -14.14
CA ASN A 65 -2.31 7.30 -14.98
C ASN A 65 -2.75 6.29 -16.07
N THR A 66 -2.68 4.99 -15.75
CA THR A 66 -3.22 3.92 -16.58
C THR A 66 -4.56 3.48 -16.00
N ALA A 67 -5.57 3.27 -16.84
CA ALA A 67 -6.86 2.79 -16.38
C ALA A 67 -6.74 1.46 -15.62
N GLY A 68 -7.00 1.49 -14.32
CA GLY A 68 -6.83 0.34 -13.44
C GLY A 68 -5.36 -0.05 -13.22
N ALA A 69 -4.49 0.95 -13.08
CA ALA A 69 -3.07 0.79 -12.79
C ALA A 69 -2.78 -0.07 -11.55
N ILE A 70 -3.73 -0.17 -10.61
CA ILE A 70 -3.58 -0.96 -9.40
C ILE A 70 -4.60 -2.09 -9.43
N THR A 71 -4.13 -3.32 -9.20
CA THR A 71 -4.98 -4.50 -9.06
C THR A 71 -4.64 -5.21 -7.75
N LEU A 72 -5.65 -5.50 -6.94
CA LEU A 72 -5.53 -6.29 -5.71
C LEU A 72 -6.40 -7.55 -5.84
N VAL A 73 -5.80 -8.72 -5.61
CA VAL A 73 -6.52 -10.01 -5.56
C VAL A 73 -6.55 -10.46 -4.11
N THR A 74 -7.75 -10.54 -3.53
CA THR A 74 -7.93 -10.95 -2.14
C THR A 74 -7.73 -12.44 -1.95
N THR A 75 -7.62 -12.85 -0.70
CA THR A 75 -7.54 -14.26 -0.29
C THR A 75 -8.76 -15.08 -0.72
N SER A 76 -9.92 -14.44 -0.93
CA SER A 76 -11.14 -15.07 -1.45
C SER A 76 -11.23 -15.09 -2.98
N GLY A 77 -10.18 -14.63 -3.68
CA GLY A 77 -10.11 -14.59 -5.13
C GLY A 77 -10.86 -13.40 -5.76
N GLN A 78 -11.36 -12.45 -4.97
CA GLN A 78 -11.98 -11.24 -5.51
C GLN A 78 -10.91 -10.29 -6.04
N THR A 79 -11.20 -9.66 -7.17
CA THR A 79 -10.28 -8.71 -7.81
C THR A 79 -10.83 -7.30 -7.70
N PHE A 80 -10.04 -6.40 -7.08
CA PHE A 80 -10.28 -4.97 -7.05
C PHE A 80 -9.29 -4.31 -8.01
N LYS A 81 -9.80 -3.45 -8.90
CA LYS A 81 -8.97 -2.74 -9.88
C LYS A 81 -9.34 -1.27 -9.89
N TRP A 82 -8.37 -0.40 -9.69
CA TRP A 82 -8.58 1.04 -9.63
C TRP A 82 -7.33 1.82 -10.07
N HIS A 83 -7.51 3.13 -10.22
CA HIS A 83 -6.44 4.10 -10.38
C HIS A 83 -6.95 5.45 -9.86
N PRO A 84 -6.07 6.32 -9.34
CA PRO A 84 -6.43 7.68 -8.98
C PRO A 84 -6.76 8.52 -10.22
N LEU A 85 -7.75 9.39 -10.10
CA LEU A 85 -8.14 10.42 -11.06
C LEU A 85 -7.50 11.78 -10.75
N GLY A 86 -7.33 12.10 -9.47
CA GLY A 86 -6.75 13.37 -9.06
C GLY A 86 -7.05 13.76 -7.62
N LEU A 87 -6.61 14.96 -7.25
CA LEU A 87 -6.96 15.60 -6.00
C LEU A 87 -8.13 16.55 -6.21
N TYR A 88 -9.06 16.53 -5.26
CA TYR A 88 -10.29 17.30 -5.29
C TYR A 88 -10.53 18.03 -3.98
N TYR A 89 -11.18 19.19 -4.06
CA TYR A 89 -11.92 19.73 -2.92
C TYR A 89 -13.36 19.26 -2.98
N ARG A 90 -13.86 18.69 -1.87
CA ARG A 90 -15.28 18.47 -1.62
C ARG A 90 -15.73 19.39 -0.50
N ASP A 91 -16.72 20.23 -0.76
CA ASP A 91 -17.42 20.94 0.30
C ASP A 91 -18.47 20.00 0.93
N VAL A 92 -18.30 19.67 2.21
CA VAL A 92 -19.19 18.71 2.88
C VAL A 92 -20.57 19.29 3.17
N ALA A 93 -20.73 20.62 3.15
CA ALA A 93 -22.00 21.28 3.42
C ALA A 93 -22.91 21.28 2.18
N SER A 94 -22.39 21.67 1.02
CA SER A 94 -23.14 21.73 -0.25
C SER A 94 -23.04 20.47 -1.10
N GLY A 95 -22.03 19.63 -0.86
CA GLY A 95 -21.70 18.48 -1.72
C GLY A 95 -20.99 18.86 -3.03
N GLN A 96 -20.64 20.13 -3.23
CA GLN A 96 -19.88 20.58 -4.41
C GLN A 96 -18.47 19.99 -4.44
N VAL A 97 -17.96 19.77 -5.65
CA VAL A 97 -16.66 19.15 -5.90
C VAL A 97 -15.89 19.94 -6.95
N ALA A 98 -14.63 20.23 -6.69
CA ALA A 98 -13.71 20.89 -7.62
C ALA A 98 -12.43 20.06 -7.78
N LEU A 99 -12.06 19.76 -9.03
CA LEU A 99 -10.77 19.16 -9.35
C LEU A 99 -9.68 20.21 -9.18
N ILE A 100 -8.68 19.92 -8.36
CA ILE A 100 -7.56 20.85 -8.10
C ILE A 100 -6.29 20.45 -8.83
N ALA A 101 -6.04 19.15 -8.96
CA ALA A 101 -4.82 18.62 -9.55
C ALA A 101 -5.12 17.25 -10.15
N PRO A 102 -5.33 17.15 -11.48
CA PRO A 102 -5.55 15.85 -12.13
C PRO A 102 -4.28 15.01 -12.04
N ILE A 103 -4.47 13.69 -11.99
CA ILE A 103 -3.37 12.75 -12.18
C ILE A 103 -2.72 12.98 -13.56
N LYS A 104 -1.41 12.76 -13.66
CA LYS A 104 -0.67 12.79 -14.92
C LYS A 104 0.27 11.60 -15.04
N ASP A 105 0.83 11.41 -16.23
CA ASP A 105 1.77 10.34 -16.50
C ASP A 105 3.04 10.49 -15.64
N THR A 106 3.39 9.41 -14.94
CA THR A 106 4.64 9.26 -14.20
C THR A 106 4.96 7.79 -14.03
N ILE A 107 6.25 7.45 -14.06
CA ILE A 107 6.70 6.06 -13.95
C ILE A 107 6.98 5.73 -12.50
N GLY A 108 6.46 4.59 -12.04
CA GLY A 108 6.70 4.10 -10.69
C GLY A 108 8.14 3.63 -10.50
N VAL A 109 8.76 4.08 -9.41
CA VAL A 109 10.07 3.62 -8.96
C VAL A 109 9.88 2.75 -7.73
N LEU A 110 10.36 1.50 -7.80
CA LEU A 110 10.41 0.62 -6.63
C LEU A 110 11.47 1.13 -5.66
N VAL A 111 11.05 1.44 -4.45
CA VAL A 111 11.88 1.60 -3.27
C VAL A 111 11.80 0.29 -2.48
N PRO A 112 12.82 -0.56 -2.55
CA PRO A 112 12.77 -1.89 -1.96
C PRO A 112 12.58 -1.85 -0.43
N PRO A 113 11.91 -2.88 0.15
CA PRO A 113 11.41 -4.06 -0.55
C PRO A 113 9.98 -3.91 -1.11
N ASN A 114 9.20 -2.93 -0.65
CA ASN A 114 7.74 -3.02 -0.73
C ASN A 114 6.99 -1.72 -1.01
N THR A 115 7.67 -0.67 -1.48
CA THR A 115 7.01 0.61 -1.81
C THR A 115 7.29 1.03 -3.24
N ILE A 116 6.25 1.41 -3.99
CA ILE A 116 6.40 2.07 -5.30
C ILE A 116 6.08 3.55 -5.13
N ILE A 117 6.98 4.40 -5.61
CA ILE A 117 6.80 5.85 -5.61
C ILE A 117 6.54 6.32 -7.04
N PHE A 118 5.42 6.99 -7.24
CA PHE A 118 5.10 7.77 -8.43
C PHE A 118 5.33 9.24 -8.11
N SER A 119 6.55 9.72 -8.40
CA SER A 119 6.96 11.08 -8.07
C SER A 119 6.24 12.11 -8.91
N ASN A 120 5.84 13.23 -8.28
CA ASN A 120 5.15 14.35 -8.93
C ASN A 120 4.00 13.85 -9.83
N ALA A 121 3.06 13.10 -9.25
CA ALA A 121 2.01 12.38 -9.96
C ALA A 121 0.84 13.27 -10.40
N PHE A 122 0.79 14.54 -9.97
CA PHE A 122 -0.32 15.44 -10.23
C PHE A 122 0.09 16.64 -11.08
N SER A 123 -0.82 17.13 -11.93
CA SER A 123 -0.62 18.36 -12.70
C SER A 123 -1.05 19.57 -11.87
N GLY A 124 -0.21 20.61 -11.81
CA GLY A 124 -0.50 21.83 -11.06
C GLY A 124 -0.30 21.76 -9.54
N LEU A 125 0.11 20.60 -9.01
CA LEU A 125 0.51 20.44 -7.61
C LEU A 125 1.67 19.45 -7.48
N ASN A 126 2.76 19.85 -6.82
CA ASN A 126 3.87 18.97 -6.50
C ASN A 126 3.49 18.01 -5.36
N ALA A 127 2.98 16.85 -5.75
CA ALA A 127 2.64 15.76 -4.84
C ALA A 127 2.93 14.40 -5.51
N SER A 128 3.23 13.40 -4.69
CA SER A 128 3.59 12.04 -5.15
C SER A 128 2.61 11.01 -4.61
N ILE A 129 2.48 9.87 -5.29
CA ILE A 129 1.71 8.72 -4.81
C ILE A 129 2.67 7.63 -4.37
N LEU A 130 2.42 7.07 -3.18
CA LEU A 130 3.16 5.95 -2.63
C LEU A 130 2.20 4.77 -2.50
N LEU A 131 2.60 3.63 -3.04
CA LEU A 131 1.89 2.36 -2.89
C LEU A 131 2.77 1.43 -2.05
N THR A 132 2.33 1.08 -0.85
CA THR A 132 3.06 0.18 0.06
C THR A 132 2.30 -1.13 0.21
N TYR A 133 3.03 -2.23 0.06
CA TYR A 133 2.50 -3.58 0.28
C TYR A 133 3.06 -4.16 1.58
N ALA A 134 2.19 -4.80 2.35
CA ALA A 134 2.57 -5.73 3.41
C ALA A 134 1.80 -7.03 3.20
N HIS A 135 2.34 -8.14 3.68
CA HIS A 135 1.67 -9.45 3.65
C HIS A 135 0.28 -9.39 4.29
N ASN A 136 0.07 -8.47 5.25
CA ASN A 136 -1.17 -8.23 5.96
C ASN A 136 -1.91 -6.94 5.56
N GLY A 137 -1.47 -6.22 4.53
CA GLY A 137 -2.04 -4.91 4.21
C GLY A 137 -1.63 -4.31 2.87
N PHE A 138 -2.39 -3.31 2.43
CA PHE A 138 -2.06 -2.49 1.28
C PHE A 138 -2.41 -1.04 1.59
N GLU A 139 -1.50 -0.13 1.26
CA GLU A 139 -1.67 1.30 1.52
C GLU A 139 -1.42 2.13 0.25
N GLN A 140 -2.32 3.08 0.00
CA GLN A 140 -2.13 4.15 -0.97
C GLN A 140 -2.05 5.48 -0.21
N SER A 141 -0.93 6.18 -0.35
CA SER A 141 -0.69 7.47 0.29
C SER A 141 -0.39 8.56 -0.74
N VAL A 142 -0.75 9.80 -0.39
CA VAL A 142 -0.36 11.00 -1.13
C VAL A 142 0.64 11.79 -0.30
N LEU A 143 1.84 11.97 -0.83
CA LEU A 143 2.85 12.83 -0.23
C LEU A 143 2.76 14.22 -0.87
N LEU A 144 2.26 15.20 -0.11
CA LEU A 144 2.23 16.60 -0.52
C LEU A 144 3.61 17.23 -0.30
N SER A 145 4.30 17.60 -1.37
CA SER A 145 5.60 18.30 -1.29
C SER A 145 5.45 19.82 -1.22
N GLU A 146 4.24 20.31 -1.42
CA GLU A 146 3.86 21.71 -1.24
C GLU A 146 2.45 21.82 -0.66
N ARG A 147 2.11 23.02 -0.18
CA ARG A 147 0.77 23.31 0.35
C ARG A 147 -0.22 23.39 -0.82
N PRO A 148 -1.34 22.63 -0.78
CA PRO A 148 -2.42 22.79 -1.76
C PRO A 148 -2.99 24.21 -1.76
N PRO A 149 -3.44 24.72 -2.93
CA PRO A 149 -4.08 26.03 -3.00
C PRO A 149 -5.29 26.09 -2.06
N ALA A 150 -5.53 27.25 -1.42
CA ALA A 150 -6.64 27.38 -0.49
C ALA A 150 -8.00 27.18 -1.22
N PRO A 151 -8.98 26.49 -0.60
CA PRO A 151 -10.24 26.15 -1.26
C PRO A 151 -11.06 27.38 -1.66
N ASP A 152 -10.91 28.51 -0.96
CA ASP A 152 -11.62 29.77 -1.25
C ASP A 152 -11.17 30.44 -2.56
N LEU A 153 -10.14 29.91 -3.23
CA LEU A 153 -9.80 30.26 -4.61
C LEU A 153 -10.84 29.74 -5.62
N TRP A 154 -11.65 28.75 -5.25
CA TRP A 154 -12.76 28.27 -6.06
C TRP A 154 -14.06 28.89 -5.54
N ALA A 155 -14.81 29.55 -6.44
CA ALA A 155 -16.10 30.14 -6.10
C ALA A 155 -17.04 29.07 -5.54
N GLY A 156 -17.54 29.28 -4.32
CA GLY A 156 -18.42 28.34 -3.63
C GLY A 156 -17.73 27.37 -2.66
N PHE A 157 -16.41 27.44 -2.48
CA PHE A 157 -15.66 26.51 -1.62
C PHE A 157 -15.09 27.19 -0.36
N PRO A 158 -15.83 27.23 0.75
CA PRO A 158 -15.36 27.83 2.00
C PRO A 158 -14.30 26.95 2.70
N VAL A 159 -13.32 27.57 3.35
CA VAL A 159 -12.23 26.88 4.06
C VAL A 159 -12.74 25.98 5.20
N GLY A 160 -13.81 26.36 5.89
CA GLY A 160 -14.32 25.63 7.06
C GLY A 160 -14.93 24.25 6.76
N SER A 161 -15.54 24.08 5.58
CA SER A 161 -16.26 22.85 5.20
C SER A 161 -15.68 22.15 3.97
N SER A 162 -14.69 22.75 3.30
CA SER A 162 -13.95 22.05 2.24
C SER A 162 -13.00 21.00 2.81
N ARG A 163 -12.91 19.85 2.15
CA ARG A 163 -12.00 18.73 2.45
C ARG A 163 -11.21 18.37 1.20
N LEU A 164 -9.92 18.13 1.38
CA LEU A 164 -9.06 17.60 0.33
C LEU A 164 -9.25 16.08 0.25
N GLU A 165 -9.53 15.57 -0.93
CA GLU A 165 -9.75 14.14 -1.18
C GLU A 165 -8.94 13.68 -2.40
N ILE A 166 -8.51 12.41 -2.37
CA ILE A 166 -8.02 11.70 -3.55
C ILE A 166 -9.16 10.84 -4.09
N TRP A 167 -9.46 11.01 -5.37
CA TRP A 167 -10.48 10.24 -6.07
C TRP A 167 -9.81 9.42 -7.16
#